data_AF-A0A1G7S3C0-F1
#
_entry.id   AF-A0A1G7S3C0-F1
#
_cell.length_a   1.000
_cell.length_b   1.000
_cell.length_c   1.000
_cell.angle_alpha   90.00
_cell.angle_beta   90.00
_cell.angle_gamma   90.00
#
_symmetry.space_group_name_H-M   'P 1'
#
loop_
_entity.id
_entity.type
_entity.pdbx_description
1 polymer ?
#
loop_
_entity_poly.entity_id
_entity_poly.type
_entity_poly.pdbx_seq_one_letter_code
_entity_poly.pdbx_strand_id
1 'polypeptide(L)'
;MGQRGQAKYPSSIPGRGLFIVGVDIAPGEYVCDAAKGGHYVRYPGGGRAPILRHPGARTPTRITIESDDTAFESAIPGTWTRVSRGESTIEDFKTANGTGPALVVAPETPEHVAALLHDHRHAVLDELRGKRVAPRTRMEMAARMAADFSLAPVSSLTIAAGIMLNSGFGAVLSIIGGAGAAIGMSLFIAKAGKYAPRAWREIRAITLARTHRPHLLLAEDFTAECAELLARTQHAIESVRSSRVAQAGLLDTHDTRTTLADQEWEIAKALAQVSTLQRTQTEILAAGATPEVVAAIESAATTLDAVLSSVTGRVATLERYAESVHGADHAFRAHEQIRALSEQAHKYEDLLAATARDDVAIPTIERLSGQATALREVLNESLDTVGRLGSHLRGPHS
;
A
#
# COMPACT_ATOMS: atom_id res chain seq x y z
N MET A 1 -2.47 -4.29 -39.58
CA MET A 1 -2.76 -2.87 -39.26
C MET A 1 -3.17 -2.80 -37.80
N GLY A 2 -2.33 -2.16 -36.98
CA GLY A 2 -2.33 -2.30 -35.53
C GLY A 2 -3.41 -1.49 -34.82
N GLN A 3 -4.01 -2.10 -33.79
CA GLN A 3 -4.65 -1.36 -32.72
C GLN A 3 -3.60 -1.12 -31.63
N ARG A 4 -3.06 0.10 -31.62
CA ARG A 4 -2.32 0.63 -30.46
C ARG A 4 -3.22 0.52 -29.25
N GLY A 5 -2.71 -0.05 -28.15
CA GLY A 5 -3.39 -0.08 -26.87
C GLY A 5 -3.91 1.32 -26.54
N GLN A 6 -5.23 1.45 -26.48
CA GLN A 6 -5.84 2.71 -26.10
C GLN A 6 -5.38 3.03 -24.68
N ALA A 7 -4.58 4.09 -24.52
CA ALA A 7 -4.36 4.67 -23.22
C ALA A 7 -5.73 5.00 -22.63
N LYS A 8 -6.08 4.39 -21.49
CA LYS A 8 -7.37 4.57 -20.81
C LYS A 8 -7.69 6.06 -20.53
N TYR A 9 -6.66 6.90 -20.54
CA TYR A 9 -6.75 8.37 -20.41
C TYR A 9 -5.80 9.04 -21.40
N PRO A 10 -6.13 10.24 -21.90
CA PRO A 10 -5.25 10.97 -22.80
C PRO A 10 -3.95 11.39 -22.08
N SER A 11 -2.81 11.25 -22.76
CA SER A 11 -1.48 11.65 -22.23
C SER A 11 -1.29 13.17 -22.15
N SER A 12 -2.21 13.93 -22.72
CA SER A 12 -2.30 15.38 -22.64
C SER A 12 -3.74 15.81 -22.41
N ILE A 13 -3.93 16.84 -21.58
CA ILE A 13 -5.24 17.44 -21.35
C ILE A 13 -5.22 18.93 -21.71
N PRO A 14 -6.34 19.48 -22.23
CA PRO A 14 -6.46 20.90 -22.52
C PRO A 14 -6.14 21.76 -21.29
N GLY A 15 -5.55 22.93 -21.52
CA GLY A 15 -5.26 23.90 -20.46
C GLY A 15 -6.51 24.50 -19.80
N ARG A 16 -7.67 24.37 -20.44
CA ARG A 16 -8.95 24.83 -19.92
C ARG A 16 -9.95 23.68 -19.81
N GLY A 17 -10.53 23.50 -18.64
CA GLY A 17 -11.57 22.49 -18.41
C GLY A 17 -11.59 22.00 -16.96
N LEU A 18 -12.69 21.34 -16.62
CA LEU A 18 -12.84 20.53 -15.42
C LEU A 18 -12.65 19.07 -15.80
N PHE A 19 -11.76 18.37 -15.11
CA PHE A 19 -11.38 16.99 -15.37
C PHE A 19 -11.60 16.16 -14.12
N ILE A 20 -12.41 15.11 -14.22
CA ILE A 20 -12.65 14.17 -13.11
C ILE A 20 -11.48 13.19 -13.06
N VAL A 21 -10.83 13.09 -11.89
CA VAL A 21 -9.67 12.22 -11.70
C VAL A 21 -10.12 10.76 -11.68
N GLY A 22 -9.47 9.92 -12.49
CA GLY A 22 -9.88 8.53 -12.70
C GLY A 22 -10.98 8.32 -13.75
N VAL A 23 -11.49 9.40 -14.37
CA VAL A 23 -12.44 9.34 -15.48
C VAL A 23 -11.89 10.07 -16.70
N ASP A 24 -11.61 11.36 -16.58
CA ASP A 24 -11.10 12.19 -17.68
C ASP A 24 -9.57 12.30 -17.68
N ILE A 25 -8.96 12.17 -16.50
CA ILE A 25 -7.53 12.37 -16.27
C ILE A 25 -6.98 11.32 -15.30
N ALA A 26 -5.78 10.79 -15.56
CA ALA A 26 -5.09 9.88 -14.66
C ALA A 26 -4.33 10.65 -13.54
N PRO A 27 -4.23 10.10 -12.32
CA PRO A 27 -3.28 10.59 -11.32
C PRO A 27 -1.84 10.59 -11.84
N GLY A 28 -1.03 11.52 -11.36
CA GLY A 28 0.40 11.64 -11.70
C GLY A 28 0.89 13.07 -11.86
N GLU A 29 2.12 13.20 -12.34
CA GLU A 29 2.77 14.48 -12.59
C GLU A 29 2.44 15.02 -13.99
N TYR A 30 1.99 16.27 -14.04
CA TYR A 30 1.69 16.99 -15.28
C TYR A 30 2.56 18.24 -15.39
N VAL A 31 3.01 18.51 -16.61
CA VAL A 31 3.85 19.65 -16.96
C VAL A 31 3.12 20.52 -17.98
N CYS A 32 3.14 21.83 -17.76
CA CYS A 32 2.66 22.82 -18.71
C CYS A 32 3.75 23.89 -18.94
N ASP A 33 4.20 23.99 -20.18
CA ASP A 33 5.25 24.93 -20.61
C ASP A 33 4.71 26.36 -20.80
N ALA A 34 3.40 26.52 -20.98
CA ALA A 34 2.74 27.81 -21.22
C ALA A 34 1.68 28.11 -20.15
N ALA A 35 2.10 28.11 -18.88
CA ALA A 35 1.20 28.24 -17.75
C ALA A 35 0.86 29.70 -17.33
N LYS A 36 1.61 30.67 -17.88
CA LYS A 36 1.55 32.08 -17.46
C LYS A 36 0.18 32.71 -17.72
N GLY A 37 -0.36 33.42 -16.71
CA GLY A 37 -1.61 34.18 -16.82
C GLY A 37 -2.89 33.36 -16.61
N GLY A 38 -2.79 32.10 -16.20
CA GLY A 38 -3.93 31.26 -15.84
C GLY A 38 -4.02 30.95 -14.33
N HIS A 39 -4.94 30.07 -13.97
CA HIS A 39 -5.03 29.47 -12.64
C HIS A 39 -5.47 28.01 -12.76
N TYR A 40 -5.27 27.24 -11.70
CA TYR A 40 -5.77 25.87 -11.62
C TYR A 40 -6.23 25.57 -10.19
N VAL A 41 -7.21 24.69 -10.06
CA VAL A 41 -7.80 24.25 -8.79
C VAL A 41 -7.71 22.73 -8.72
N ARG A 42 -7.19 22.21 -7.61
CA ARG A 42 -7.32 20.80 -7.27
C ARG A 42 -8.41 20.62 -6.23
N TYR A 43 -9.23 19.59 -6.38
CA TYR A 43 -10.28 19.20 -5.44
C TYR A 43 -9.89 17.89 -4.75
N PRO A 44 -9.26 17.93 -3.57
CA PRO A 44 -8.84 16.71 -2.88
C PRO A 44 -10.05 15.97 -2.32
N GLY A 45 -10.04 14.63 -2.38
CA GLY A 45 -11.09 13.80 -1.80
C GLY A 45 -11.16 13.88 -0.27
N GLY A 46 -12.25 13.36 0.29
CA GLY A 46 -12.47 13.31 1.74
C GLY A 46 -12.98 14.61 2.36
N GLY A 47 -13.63 15.48 1.58
CA GLY A 47 -14.24 16.73 2.06
C GLY A 47 -13.24 17.85 2.36
N ARG A 48 -12.00 17.76 1.86
CA ARG A 48 -10.97 18.79 2.01
C ARG A 48 -11.27 20.00 1.11
N ALA A 49 -10.81 21.17 1.54
CA ALA A 49 -11.00 22.42 0.81
C ALA A 49 -10.26 22.40 -0.55
N PRO A 50 -10.82 23.02 -1.61
CA PRO A 50 -10.15 23.15 -2.90
C PRO A 50 -8.85 23.95 -2.79
N ILE A 51 -7.83 23.53 -3.55
CA ILE A 51 -6.50 24.14 -3.57
C ILE A 51 -6.36 24.94 -4.88
N LEU A 52 -6.64 26.24 -4.83
CA LEU A 52 -6.41 27.19 -5.93
C LEU A 52 -4.94 27.61 -5.97
N ARG A 53 -4.31 27.57 -7.16
CA ARG A 53 -2.96 28.09 -7.38
C ARG A 53 -2.87 28.88 -8.68
N HIS A 54 -2.02 29.89 -8.66
CA HIS A 54 -1.58 30.63 -9.83
C HIS A 54 -0.18 30.18 -10.24
N PRO A 55 0.05 29.79 -11.50
CA PRO A 55 1.38 29.54 -12.03
C PRO A 55 2.30 30.76 -11.85
N GLY A 56 3.51 30.52 -11.38
CA GLY A 56 4.53 31.57 -11.23
C GLY A 56 5.09 32.05 -12.59
N ALA A 57 5.97 33.05 -12.55
CA ALA A 57 6.64 33.55 -13.76
C ALA A 57 7.64 32.55 -14.39
N ARG A 58 7.97 31.46 -13.70
CA ARG A 58 8.86 30.39 -14.18
C ARG A 58 8.03 29.28 -14.84
N THR A 59 8.33 28.99 -16.09
CA THR A 59 7.91 27.78 -16.81
C THR A 59 9.07 26.76 -16.82
N PRO A 60 8.79 25.45 -16.87
CA PRO A 60 7.47 24.82 -16.83
C PRO A 60 6.81 24.87 -15.45
N THR A 61 5.48 24.94 -15.42
CA THR A 61 4.72 24.68 -14.20
C THR A 61 4.46 23.19 -14.08
N ARG A 62 4.80 22.62 -12.93
CA ARG A 62 4.56 21.21 -12.61
C ARG A 62 3.47 21.09 -11.55
N ILE A 63 2.59 20.12 -11.73
CA ILE A 63 1.58 19.75 -10.75
C ILE A 63 1.56 18.24 -10.55
N THR A 64 1.30 17.82 -9.31
CA THR A 64 0.98 16.43 -8.99
C THR A 64 -0.52 16.38 -8.73
N ILE A 65 -1.23 15.50 -9.44
CA ILE A 65 -2.64 15.18 -9.20
C ILE A 65 -2.65 13.83 -8.48
N GLU A 66 -3.12 13.83 -7.24
CA GLU A 66 -3.07 12.66 -6.37
C GLU A 66 -4.19 11.68 -6.72
N SER A 67 -4.02 10.41 -6.37
CA SER A 67 -5.04 9.38 -6.66
C SER A 67 -6.33 9.55 -5.87
N ASP A 68 -6.29 10.32 -4.78
CA ASP A 68 -7.45 10.66 -3.96
C ASP A 68 -8.08 12.01 -4.31
N ASP A 69 -7.57 12.73 -5.32
CA ASP A 69 -8.25 13.91 -5.85
C ASP A 69 -9.56 13.50 -6.54
N THR A 70 -10.61 14.30 -6.37
CA THR A 70 -11.91 14.08 -7.03
C THR A 70 -11.96 14.74 -8.40
N ALA A 71 -11.39 15.94 -8.51
CA ALA A 71 -11.37 16.69 -9.76
C ALA A 71 -10.18 17.66 -9.84
N PHE A 72 -9.85 18.03 -11.07
CA PHE A 72 -8.87 19.05 -11.42
C PHE A 72 -9.49 20.05 -12.38
N GLU A 73 -9.51 21.32 -12.01
CA GLU A 73 -9.93 22.41 -12.89
C GLU A 73 -8.71 23.20 -13.35
N SER A 74 -8.62 23.48 -14.64
CA SER A 74 -7.58 24.33 -15.19
C SER A 74 -8.19 25.46 -16.01
N ALA A 75 -7.60 26.64 -15.89
CA ALA A 75 -7.92 27.84 -16.65
C ALA A 75 -6.62 28.47 -17.18
N ILE A 76 -5.78 27.64 -17.80
CA ILE A 76 -4.45 27.96 -18.31
C ILE A 76 -4.44 27.93 -19.85
N PRO A 77 -3.66 28.80 -20.53
CA PRO A 77 -3.61 28.79 -22.00
C PRO A 77 -2.86 27.58 -22.60
N GLY A 78 -1.84 27.05 -21.91
CA GLY A 78 -1.04 25.89 -22.37
C GLY A 78 -1.66 24.53 -22.05
N THR A 79 -1.28 23.51 -22.82
CA THR A 79 -1.71 22.11 -22.62
C THR A 79 -0.90 21.46 -21.51
N TRP A 80 -1.54 20.66 -20.66
CA TRP A 80 -0.84 19.82 -19.70
C TRP A 80 -0.44 18.51 -20.35
N THR A 81 0.83 18.14 -20.22
CA THR A 81 1.34 16.84 -20.68
C THR A 81 1.72 16.02 -19.47
N ARG A 82 1.21 14.79 -19.40
CA ARG A 82 1.59 13.85 -18.35
C ARG A 82 3.06 13.47 -18.54
N VAL A 83 3.85 13.60 -17.48
CA VAL A 83 5.24 13.16 -17.51
C VAL A 83 5.22 11.62 -17.50
N SER A 84 5.37 11.01 -18.67
CA SER A 84 5.64 9.58 -18.78
C SER A 84 7.01 9.32 -18.16
N ARG A 85 7.08 8.48 -17.13
CA ARG A 85 8.34 8.02 -16.53
C ARG A 85 9.07 7.12 -17.53
N GLY A 86 9.67 7.72 -18.55
CA GLY A 86 10.62 7.10 -19.46
C GLY A 86 11.99 7.68 -19.19
N GLU A 87 12.98 6.81 -19.05
CA GLU A 87 14.40 7.13 -18.77
C GLU A 87 14.71 7.42 -17.30
N SER A 88 14.35 6.47 -16.43
CA SER A 88 14.94 6.37 -15.09
C SER A 88 16.20 5.52 -15.18
N THR A 89 17.36 6.19 -15.16
CA THR A 89 18.66 5.59 -14.87
C THR A 89 18.53 4.71 -13.62
N ILE A 90 19.16 3.53 -13.69
CA ILE A 90 19.10 2.42 -12.72
C ILE A 90 19.39 2.81 -11.24
N GLU A 91 19.79 4.06 -10.97
CA GLU A 91 20.05 4.59 -9.62
C GLU A 91 18.82 5.21 -8.93
N ASP A 92 17.83 5.74 -9.66
CA ASP A 92 16.69 6.47 -9.06
C ASP A 92 15.56 5.57 -8.54
N PHE A 93 15.58 4.28 -8.89
CA PHE A 93 14.63 3.29 -8.35
C PHE A 93 14.87 2.92 -6.88
N LYS A 94 15.93 3.43 -6.25
CA LYS A 94 16.26 3.07 -4.85
C LYS A 94 15.65 3.99 -3.78
N THR A 95 15.05 5.14 -4.10
CA THR A 95 14.88 6.17 -3.05
C THR A 95 13.55 6.93 -2.97
N ALA A 96 12.60 6.82 -3.89
CA ALA A 96 11.42 7.72 -3.84
C ALA A 96 10.12 7.12 -3.25
N ASN A 97 9.91 5.81 -3.32
CA ASN A 97 8.86 5.07 -2.61
C ASN A 97 9.15 3.60 -2.91
N GLY A 98 9.16 2.70 -1.92
CA GLY A 98 9.55 1.28 -2.07
C GLY A 98 8.63 0.46 -2.99
N THR A 99 8.57 0.83 -4.26
CA THR A 99 7.61 0.40 -5.30
C THR A 99 8.32 -0.52 -6.30
N GLY A 100 9.23 -1.35 -5.79
CA GLY A 100 9.57 -2.60 -6.47
C GLY A 100 8.61 -3.68 -5.97
N PRO A 101 8.39 -4.76 -6.75
CA PRO A 101 7.64 -5.90 -6.24
C PRO A 101 8.28 -6.40 -4.94
N ALA A 102 7.43 -6.71 -3.96
CA ALA A 102 7.86 -7.27 -2.70
C ALA A 102 8.37 -8.71 -2.90
N LEU A 103 9.16 -9.20 -1.93
CA LEU A 103 9.61 -10.59 -1.84
C LEU A 103 8.38 -11.52 -1.95
N VAL A 104 8.36 -12.40 -2.96
CA VAL A 104 7.32 -13.42 -3.12
C VAL A 104 7.82 -14.71 -2.48
N VAL A 105 6.99 -15.29 -1.62
CA VAL A 105 7.26 -16.54 -0.90
C VAL A 105 6.30 -17.61 -1.41
N ALA A 106 6.81 -18.80 -1.70
CA ALA A 106 5.97 -19.88 -2.21
C ALA A 106 4.87 -20.30 -1.20
N PRO A 107 3.65 -20.62 -1.67
CA PRO A 107 2.49 -20.88 -0.83
C PRO A 107 2.65 -22.15 0.03
N GLU A 108 3.46 -23.11 -0.39
CA GLU A 108 3.83 -24.29 0.41
C GLU A 108 4.66 -23.97 1.66
N THR A 109 5.16 -22.73 1.78
CA THR A 109 5.93 -22.29 2.94
C THR A 109 5.01 -22.13 4.15
N PRO A 110 5.32 -22.74 5.32
CA PRO A 110 4.49 -22.58 6.51
C PRO A 110 4.24 -21.11 6.88
N GLU A 111 3.00 -20.77 7.22
CA GLU A 111 2.55 -19.38 7.43
C GLU A 111 3.42 -18.61 8.44
N HIS A 112 3.84 -19.26 9.52
CA HIS A 112 4.73 -18.67 10.53
C HIS A 112 6.15 -18.36 10.00
N VAL A 113 6.63 -19.10 9.00
CA VAL A 113 7.91 -18.86 8.32
C VAL A 113 7.74 -17.74 7.30
N ALA A 114 6.67 -17.77 6.50
CA ALA A 114 6.36 -16.71 5.53
C ALA A 114 6.20 -15.35 6.21
N ALA A 115 5.47 -15.30 7.33
CA ALA A 115 5.32 -14.09 8.14
C ALA A 115 6.66 -13.58 8.68
N LEU A 116 7.52 -14.48 9.17
CA LEU A 116 8.84 -14.11 9.70
C LEU A 116 9.77 -13.55 8.61
N LEU A 117 9.74 -14.15 7.41
CA LEU A 117 10.48 -13.68 6.24
C LEU A 117 10.00 -12.32 5.76
N HIS A 118 8.68 -12.08 5.78
CA HIS A 118 8.09 -10.79 5.42
C HIS A 118 8.45 -9.70 6.45
N ASP A 119 8.36 -10.01 7.75
CA ASP A 119 8.67 -9.10 8.86
C ASP A 119 10.15 -8.65 8.83
N HIS A 120 11.06 -9.52 8.39
CA HIS A 120 12.50 -9.25 8.30
C HIS A 120 13.00 -9.14 6.85
N ARG A 121 12.14 -8.75 5.91
CA ARG A 121 12.45 -8.74 4.47
C ARG A 121 13.77 -8.03 4.15
N HIS A 122 14.04 -6.88 4.78
CA HIS A 122 15.24 -6.09 4.46
C HIS A 122 16.53 -6.82 4.84
N ALA A 123 16.56 -7.45 6.02
CA ALA A 123 17.69 -8.24 6.49
C ALA A 123 17.90 -9.50 5.63
N VAL A 124 16.81 -10.16 5.25
CA VAL A 124 16.83 -11.31 4.33
C VAL A 124 17.37 -10.91 2.96
N LEU A 125 16.89 -9.79 2.39
CA LEU A 125 17.32 -9.29 1.09
C LEU A 125 18.80 -8.88 1.10
N ASP A 126 19.26 -8.16 2.12
CA ASP A 126 20.67 -7.75 2.21
C ASP A 126 21.60 -8.97 2.32
N GLU A 127 21.21 -9.99 3.08
CA GLU A 127 21.96 -11.24 3.18
C GLU A 127 22.00 -12.02 1.85
N LEU A 128 20.85 -12.18 1.18
CA LEU A 128 20.77 -12.91 -0.10
C LEU A 128 21.53 -12.20 -1.23
N ARG A 129 21.66 -10.87 -1.16
CA ARG A 129 22.48 -10.05 -2.08
C ARG A 129 23.98 -10.22 -1.88
N GLY A 130 24.41 -11.03 -0.91
CA GLY A 130 25.83 -11.20 -0.60
C GLY A 130 26.50 -9.94 -0.06
N LYS A 131 25.73 -8.88 0.26
CA LYS A 131 26.24 -7.82 1.13
C LYS A 131 26.48 -8.52 2.44
N ARG A 132 27.74 -8.64 2.85
CA ARG A 132 28.05 -9.16 4.18
C ARG A 132 27.29 -8.30 5.17
N VAL A 133 26.18 -8.82 5.68
CA VAL A 133 25.72 -8.44 6.99
C VAL A 133 26.77 -9.04 7.90
N ALA A 134 27.91 -8.34 8.03
CA ALA A 134 28.72 -8.49 9.24
C ALA A 134 27.69 -8.45 10.36
N PRO A 135 27.60 -9.46 11.24
CA PRO A 135 26.55 -9.53 12.23
C PRO A 135 26.67 -8.30 13.11
N ARG A 136 26.04 -7.19 12.68
CA ARG A 136 26.08 -5.88 13.31
C ARG A 136 25.59 -6.05 14.73
N THR A 137 24.65 -6.98 14.92
CA THR A 137 24.12 -7.40 16.20
C THR A 137 25.13 -8.03 17.15
N ARG A 138 26.12 -8.84 16.74
CA ARG A 138 27.07 -9.43 17.73
C ARG A 138 28.06 -8.39 18.25
N MET A 139 28.64 -7.59 17.37
CA MET A 139 29.69 -6.63 17.74
C MET A 139 29.10 -5.31 18.26
N GLU A 140 27.96 -4.84 17.74
CA GLU A 140 27.23 -3.73 18.35
C GLU A 140 26.46 -4.15 19.61
N MET A 141 26.01 -5.41 19.78
CA MET A 141 25.56 -5.86 21.12
C MET A 141 26.73 -5.87 22.08
N ALA A 142 27.88 -6.44 21.73
CA ALA A 142 29.04 -6.44 22.60
C ALA A 142 29.49 -5.00 22.92
N ALA A 143 29.48 -4.10 21.95
CA ALA A 143 29.88 -2.70 22.11
C ALA A 143 28.83 -1.85 22.83
N ARG A 144 27.51 -2.06 22.59
CA ARG A 144 26.43 -1.35 23.32
C ARG A 144 26.21 -1.94 24.71
N MET A 145 26.36 -3.24 24.88
CA MET A 145 26.46 -3.86 26.21
C MET A 145 27.69 -3.33 26.93
N ALA A 146 28.85 -3.19 26.29
CA ALA A 146 30.04 -2.58 26.92
C ALA A 146 29.90 -1.07 27.19
N ALA A 147 29.19 -0.32 26.33
CA ALA A 147 28.97 1.12 26.49
C ALA A 147 27.89 1.46 27.53
N ASP A 148 26.79 0.71 27.58
CA ASP A 148 25.77 0.82 28.64
C ASP A 148 26.29 0.23 29.97
N PHE A 149 27.28 -0.67 29.90
CA PHE A 149 28.04 -1.19 31.04
C PHE A 149 29.30 -0.36 31.30
N SER A 150 29.21 0.97 31.16
CA SER A 150 30.11 1.86 31.89
C SER A 150 30.13 1.40 33.35
N LEU A 151 31.21 0.72 33.72
CA LEU A 151 31.50 0.11 35.02
C LEU A 151 31.51 1.14 36.17
N ALA A 152 31.15 2.39 35.93
CA ALA A 152 31.35 3.51 36.82
C ALA A 152 30.62 3.41 38.18
N PRO A 153 29.39 2.89 38.33
CA PRO A 153 28.75 2.86 39.65
C PRO A 153 28.95 1.55 40.42
N VAL A 154 29.22 0.41 39.78
CA VAL A 154 29.34 -0.90 40.48
C VAL A 154 30.80 -1.22 40.85
N SER A 155 31.77 -0.80 40.04
CA SER A 155 33.19 -0.99 40.37
C SER A 155 33.68 0.02 41.42
N SER A 156 33.12 1.23 41.47
CA SER A 156 33.48 2.23 42.48
C SER A 156 33.01 1.83 43.89
N LEU A 157 31.83 1.19 44.02
CA LEU A 157 31.31 0.78 45.32
C LEU A 157 31.98 -0.50 45.86
N THR A 158 32.40 -1.43 45.00
CA THR A 158 33.12 -2.65 45.41
C THR A 158 34.58 -2.36 45.78
N ILE A 159 35.25 -1.43 45.09
CA ILE A 159 36.60 -0.98 45.46
C ILE A 159 36.56 -0.16 46.76
N ALA A 160 35.54 0.71 46.95
CA ALA A 160 35.37 1.44 48.21
C ALA A 160 35.02 0.52 49.41
N ALA A 161 34.19 -0.52 49.19
CA ALA A 161 33.86 -1.50 50.23
C ALA A 161 35.06 -2.38 50.61
N GLY A 162 35.92 -2.73 49.65
CA GLY A 162 37.17 -3.47 49.90
C GLY A 162 38.17 -2.69 50.76
N ILE A 163 38.22 -1.36 50.61
CA ILE A 163 39.12 -0.49 51.40
C ILE A 163 38.53 -0.20 52.81
N MET A 164 37.21 -0.25 52.99
CA MET A 164 36.55 0.02 54.29
C MET A 164 36.29 -1.22 55.17
N LEU A 165 36.69 -2.43 54.74
CA LEU A 165 36.58 -3.67 55.53
C LEU A 165 37.48 -3.71 56.77
N ASN A 166 38.35 -2.72 56.97
CA ASN A 166 39.17 -2.57 58.17
C ASN A 166 38.54 -1.67 59.25
N SER A 167 37.35 -1.11 58.99
CA SER A 167 36.61 -0.24 59.93
C SER A 167 35.25 -0.89 60.17
N GLY A 168 34.80 -1.04 61.42
CA GLY A 168 33.59 -1.80 61.82
C GLY A 168 32.23 -1.38 61.21
N PHE A 169 32.22 -0.55 60.17
CA PHE A 169 31.07 -0.13 59.37
C PHE A 169 30.85 -0.97 58.09
N GLY A 170 31.73 -1.92 57.76
CA GLY A 170 31.70 -2.65 56.47
C GLY A 170 30.47 -3.53 56.22
N ALA A 171 29.77 -3.98 57.26
CA ALA A 171 28.64 -4.90 57.11
C ALA A 171 27.38 -4.24 56.50
N VAL A 172 27.08 -2.99 56.87
CA VAL A 172 25.88 -2.29 56.37
C VAL A 172 26.05 -1.83 54.93
N LEU A 173 27.26 -1.39 54.55
CA LEU A 173 27.60 -1.00 53.18
C LEU A 173 27.60 -2.20 52.21
N SER A 174 27.97 -3.39 52.68
CA SER A 174 27.95 -4.62 51.87
C SER A 174 26.53 -5.05 51.48
N ILE A 175 25.54 -4.87 52.36
CA ILE A 175 24.13 -5.21 52.07
C ILE A 175 23.55 -4.24 51.04
N ILE A 176 23.84 -2.94 51.15
CA ILE A 176 23.37 -1.91 50.21
C ILE A 176 24.02 -2.11 48.83
N GLY A 177 25.31 -2.44 48.78
CA GLY A 177 26.01 -2.75 47.53
C GLY A 177 25.49 -4.02 46.85
N GLY A 178 25.20 -5.07 47.64
CA GLY A 178 24.58 -6.30 47.14
C GLY A 178 23.18 -6.08 46.55
N ALA A 179 22.36 -5.26 47.22
CA ALA A 179 21.03 -4.91 46.72
C ALA A 179 21.10 -4.10 45.42
N GLY A 180 22.03 -3.16 45.30
CA GLY A 180 22.27 -2.40 44.07
C GLY A 180 22.70 -3.29 42.90
N ALA A 181 23.56 -4.27 43.14
CA ALA A 181 23.99 -5.24 42.13
C ALA A 181 22.84 -6.16 41.69
N ALA A 182 22.00 -6.60 42.62
CA ALA A 182 20.82 -7.43 42.30
C ALA A 182 19.77 -6.66 41.48
N ILE A 183 19.51 -5.39 41.80
CA ILE A 183 18.62 -4.52 41.03
C ILE A 183 19.19 -4.25 39.63
N GLY A 184 20.49 -3.97 39.53
CA GLY A 184 21.19 -3.81 38.26
C GLY A 184 21.12 -5.07 37.38
N MET A 185 21.33 -6.25 37.98
CA MET A 185 21.22 -7.54 37.29
C MET A 185 19.77 -7.84 36.86
N SER A 186 18.78 -7.52 37.69
CA SER A 186 17.37 -7.71 37.36
C SER A 186 16.92 -6.80 36.20
N LEU A 187 17.36 -5.53 36.21
CA LEU A 187 17.15 -4.59 35.10
C LEU A 187 17.90 -5.02 33.84
N PHE A 188 19.09 -5.63 33.98
CA PHE A 188 19.84 -6.22 32.87
C PHE A 188 19.09 -7.41 32.26
N ILE A 189 18.59 -8.35 33.06
CA ILE A 189 17.78 -9.48 32.59
C ILE A 189 16.50 -8.98 31.91
N ALA A 190 15.84 -7.98 32.49
CA ALA A 190 14.62 -7.39 31.92
C ALA A 190 14.87 -6.64 30.60
N LYS A 191 15.99 -5.90 30.46
CA LYS A 191 16.36 -5.22 29.21
C LYS A 191 16.91 -6.20 28.17
N ALA A 192 17.79 -7.12 28.55
CA ALA A 192 18.32 -8.16 27.66
C ALA A 192 17.20 -9.05 27.11
N GLY A 193 16.19 -9.37 27.93
CA GLY A 193 14.98 -10.08 27.51
C GLY A 193 14.13 -9.35 26.47
N LYS A 194 14.26 -8.02 26.33
CA LYS A 194 13.58 -7.23 25.27
C LYS A 194 14.37 -7.18 23.95
N TYR A 195 15.70 -7.23 24.01
CA TYR A 195 16.56 -7.18 22.82
C TYR A 195 16.89 -8.56 22.22
N ALA A 196 17.00 -9.59 23.06
CA ALA A 196 17.22 -10.97 22.62
C ALA A 196 16.15 -11.47 21.62
N PRO A 197 14.83 -11.34 21.83
CA PRO A 197 13.86 -11.94 20.93
C PRO A 197 13.82 -11.32 19.53
N ARG A 198 14.30 -10.08 19.31
CA ARG A 198 14.36 -9.46 17.98
C ARG A 198 15.56 -9.94 17.17
N ALA A 199 16.76 -9.88 17.75
CA ALA A 199 17.98 -10.33 17.08
C ALA A 199 17.94 -11.83 16.75
N TRP A 200 17.34 -12.65 17.62
CA TRP A 200 17.18 -14.09 17.37
C TRP A 200 16.15 -14.38 16.26
N ARG A 201 15.10 -13.55 16.12
CA ARG A 201 14.12 -13.67 15.03
C ARG A 201 14.72 -13.29 13.68
N GLU A 202 15.52 -12.24 13.63
CA GLU A 202 16.24 -11.82 12.43
C GLU A 202 17.25 -12.88 11.95
N ILE A 203 18.05 -13.43 12.86
CA ILE A 203 18.99 -14.52 12.55
C ILE A 203 18.24 -15.78 12.07
N ARG A 204 17.11 -16.11 12.69
CA ARG A 204 16.25 -17.21 12.24
C ARG A 204 15.67 -16.94 10.85
N ALA A 205 15.20 -15.73 10.56
CA ALA A 205 14.69 -15.34 9.25
C ALA A 205 15.77 -15.49 8.17
N ILE A 206 17.00 -15.03 8.44
CA ILE A 206 18.16 -15.18 7.56
C ILE A 206 18.49 -16.67 7.31
N THR A 207 18.50 -17.47 8.38
CA THR A 207 18.81 -18.91 8.29
C THR A 207 17.74 -19.65 7.47
N LEU A 208 16.48 -19.33 7.70
CA LEU A 208 15.34 -19.86 6.95
C LEU A 208 15.38 -19.40 5.49
N ALA A 209 15.74 -18.15 5.21
CA ALA A 209 15.85 -17.64 3.85
C ALA A 209 16.92 -18.38 3.03
N ARG A 210 18.05 -18.76 3.65
CA ARG A 210 19.07 -19.59 2.99
C ARG A 210 18.55 -21.00 2.70
N THR A 211 17.86 -21.60 3.66
CA THR A 211 17.32 -22.98 3.55
C THR A 211 16.20 -23.04 2.51
N HIS A 212 15.33 -22.04 2.48
CA HIS A 212 14.19 -21.93 1.59
C HIS A 212 14.47 -21.08 0.34
N ARG A 213 15.73 -20.77 0.02
CA ARG A 213 16.09 -19.96 -1.15
C ARG A 213 15.41 -20.35 -2.47
N PRO A 214 15.23 -21.64 -2.83
CA PRO A 214 14.52 -22.01 -4.05
C PRO A 214 13.02 -21.65 -4.07
N HIS A 215 12.43 -21.35 -2.91
CA HIS A 215 11.02 -20.98 -2.74
C HIS A 215 10.83 -19.46 -2.56
N LEU A 216 11.84 -18.67 -2.91
CA LEU A 216 11.85 -17.21 -2.76
C LEU A 216 12.16 -16.55 -4.10
N LEU A 217 11.34 -15.57 -4.49
CA LEU A 217 11.60 -14.74 -5.67
C LEU A 217 11.83 -13.28 -5.23
N LEU A 218 12.99 -12.76 -5.64
CA LEU A 218 13.50 -11.42 -5.30
C LEU A 218 13.17 -10.45 -6.43
N ALA A 219 13.07 -9.16 -6.12
CA ALA A 219 12.88 -8.11 -7.12
C ALA A 219 13.98 -8.12 -8.23
N GLU A 220 15.17 -8.62 -7.93
CA GLU A 220 16.30 -8.75 -8.87
C GLU A 220 16.12 -9.88 -9.89
N ASP A 221 15.27 -10.87 -9.58
CA ASP A 221 15.00 -11.98 -10.48
C ASP A 221 14.20 -11.51 -11.71
N PHE A 222 13.66 -10.29 -11.67
CA PHE A 222 12.78 -9.71 -12.68
C PHE A 222 13.47 -8.63 -13.53
N THR A 223 13.12 -8.56 -14.82
CA THR A 223 13.33 -7.36 -15.65
C THR A 223 12.39 -6.24 -15.20
N ALA A 224 12.66 -4.99 -15.58
CA ALA A 224 11.85 -3.84 -15.14
C ALA A 224 10.36 -3.99 -15.48
N GLU A 225 10.05 -4.46 -16.68
CA GLU A 225 8.67 -4.69 -17.14
C GLU A 225 7.99 -5.82 -16.36
N CYS A 226 8.67 -6.94 -16.16
CA CYS A 226 8.16 -8.05 -15.35
C CYS A 226 7.96 -7.65 -13.88
N ALA A 227 8.84 -6.81 -13.34
CA ALA A 227 8.74 -6.31 -11.98
C ALA A 227 7.50 -5.41 -11.80
N GLU A 228 7.16 -4.60 -12.80
CA GLU A 228 5.95 -3.77 -12.78
C GLU A 228 4.68 -4.63 -12.80
N LEU A 229 4.62 -5.67 -13.64
CA LEU A 229 3.48 -6.61 -13.68
C LEU A 229 3.29 -7.33 -12.34
N LEU A 230 4.39 -7.74 -11.69
CA LEU A 230 4.32 -8.35 -10.37
C LEU A 230 3.84 -7.36 -9.31
N ALA A 231 4.33 -6.11 -9.33
CA ALA A 231 3.87 -5.08 -8.40
C ALA A 231 2.37 -4.79 -8.54
N ARG A 232 1.84 -4.76 -9.78
CA ARG A 232 0.40 -4.65 -10.06
C ARG A 232 -0.39 -5.82 -9.50
N THR A 233 0.12 -7.03 -9.68
CA THR A 233 -0.49 -8.26 -9.13
C THR A 233 -0.59 -8.18 -7.60
N GLN A 234 0.51 -7.84 -6.94
CA GLN A 234 0.57 -7.68 -5.49
C GLN A 234 -0.39 -6.59 -4.99
N HIS A 235 -0.48 -5.47 -5.71
CA HIS A 235 -1.41 -4.41 -5.36
C HIS A 235 -2.88 -4.86 -5.47
N ALA A 236 -3.25 -5.58 -6.53
CA ALA A 236 -4.60 -6.11 -6.69
C ALA A 236 -4.96 -7.12 -5.58
N ILE A 237 -4.04 -8.02 -5.25
CA ILE A 237 -4.23 -8.99 -4.16
C ILE A 237 -4.36 -8.29 -2.81
N GLU A 238 -3.51 -7.31 -2.51
CA GLU A 238 -3.57 -6.57 -1.25
C GLU A 238 -4.87 -5.75 -1.16
N SER A 239 -5.34 -5.17 -2.26
CA SER A 239 -6.64 -4.47 -2.31
C SER A 239 -7.80 -5.40 -1.94
N VAL A 240 -7.81 -6.64 -2.45
CA VAL A 240 -8.81 -7.64 -2.07
C VAL A 240 -8.70 -8.03 -0.60
N ARG A 241 -7.48 -8.35 -0.12
CA ARG A 241 -7.22 -8.80 1.25
C ARG A 241 -7.55 -7.73 2.31
N SER A 242 -7.33 -6.47 1.98
CA SER A 242 -7.57 -5.33 2.87
C SER A 242 -9.01 -4.79 2.82
N SER A 243 -9.86 -5.31 1.93
CA SER A 243 -11.28 -4.93 1.85
C SER A 243 -12.06 -5.30 3.12
N ARG A 244 -13.06 -4.49 3.50
CA ARG A 244 -13.90 -4.80 4.67
C ARG A 244 -14.77 -6.01 4.43
N VAL A 245 -15.21 -6.25 3.19
CA VAL A 245 -15.97 -7.46 2.82
C VAL A 245 -15.15 -8.73 3.06
N ALA A 246 -13.85 -8.70 2.74
CA ALA A 246 -12.94 -9.80 3.08
C ALA A 246 -12.74 -9.92 4.60
N GLN A 247 -12.53 -8.81 5.31
CA GLN A 247 -12.35 -8.82 6.78
C GLN A 247 -13.61 -9.25 7.54
N ALA A 248 -14.80 -8.96 7.00
CA ALA A 248 -16.09 -9.35 7.56
C ALA A 248 -16.43 -10.83 7.28
N GLY A 249 -15.57 -11.58 6.59
CA GLY A 249 -15.77 -12.99 6.28
C GLY A 249 -16.88 -13.25 5.26
N LEU A 250 -17.28 -12.24 4.49
CA LEU A 250 -18.34 -12.35 3.48
C LEU A 250 -17.85 -12.97 2.18
N LEU A 251 -16.53 -12.94 1.94
CA LEU A 251 -15.87 -13.79 0.96
C LEU A 251 -15.47 -15.09 1.65
N ASP A 252 -15.47 -16.22 0.94
CA ASP A 252 -14.87 -17.46 1.44
C ASP A 252 -13.38 -17.22 1.70
N THR A 253 -13.07 -16.81 2.94
CA THR A 253 -11.85 -16.06 3.23
C THR A 253 -10.64 -16.99 3.22
N HIS A 254 -10.84 -18.25 3.57
CA HIS A 254 -9.80 -19.25 3.55
C HIS A 254 -9.46 -19.64 2.11
N ASP A 255 -10.46 -20.01 1.31
CA ASP A 255 -10.28 -20.43 -0.08
C ASP A 255 -9.77 -19.28 -0.97
N THR A 256 -10.24 -18.06 -0.71
CA THR A 256 -9.77 -16.85 -1.41
C THR A 256 -8.30 -16.58 -1.08
N ARG A 257 -7.88 -16.71 0.19
CA ARG A 257 -6.50 -16.39 0.59
C ARG A 257 -5.49 -17.39 0.03
N THR A 258 -5.81 -18.68 0.06
CA THR A 258 -4.95 -19.73 -0.52
C THR A 258 -4.87 -19.57 -2.04
N THR A 259 -6.02 -19.41 -2.70
CA THR A 259 -6.07 -19.25 -4.16
C THR A 259 -5.30 -18.02 -4.63
N LEU A 260 -5.42 -16.87 -3.95
CA LEU A 260 -4.68 -15.66 -4.32
C LEU A 260 -3.16 -15.82 -4.11
N ALA A 261 -2.73 -16.50 -3.04
CA ALA A 261 -1.32 -16.79 -2.81
C ALA A 261 -0.74 -17.72 -3.90
N ASP A 262 -1.50 -18.74 -4.29
CA ASP A 262 -1.12 -19.64 -5.39
C ASP A 262 -1.01 -18.88 -6.72
N GLN A 263 -1.98 -17.99 -7.02
CA GLN A 263 -1.92 -17.18 -8.23
C GLN A 263 -0.75 -16.19 -8.23
N GLU A 264 -0.44 -15.55 -7.10
CA GLU A 264 0.73 -14.67 -6.97
C GLU A 264 2.02 -15.42 -7.29
N TRP A 265 2.18 -16.62 -6.73
CA TRP A 265 3.36 -17.45 -6.93
C TRP A 265 3.51 -17.91 -8.38
N GLU A 266 2.45 -18.41 -8.99
CA GLU A 266 2.50 -18.89 -10.38
C GLU A 266 2.77 -17.75 -11.36
N ILE A 267 2.21 -16.56 -11.12
CA ILE A 267 2.52 -15.35 -11.91
C ILE A 267 3.98 -14.95 -11.72
N ALA A 268 4.45 -14.87 -10.46
CA ALA A 268 5.83 -14.50 -10.16
C ALA A 268 6.83 -15.48 -10.77
N LYS A 269 6.58 -16.78 -10.69
CA LYS A 269 7.45 -17.82 -11.28
C LYS A 269 7.53 -17.69 -12.79
N ALA A 270 6.39 -17.48 -13.47
CA ALA A 270 6.37 -17.26 -14.92
C ALA A 270 7.16 -16.00 -15.31
N LEU A 271 6.97 -14.89 -14.60
CA LEU A 271 7.68 -13.63 -14.85
C LEU A 271 9.19 -13.74 -14.59
N ALA A 272 9.61 -14.49 -13.57
CA ALA A 272 11.02 -14.74 -13.28
C ALA A 272 11.68 -15.62 -14.35
N GLN A 273 10.95 -16.61 -14.89
CA GLN A 273 11.41 -17.42 -16.01
C GLN A 273 11.59 -16.59 -17.28
N VAL A 274 10.60 -15.76 -17.63
CA VAL A 274 10.69 -14.83 -18.77
C VAL A 274 11.88 -13.87 -18.60
N SER A 275 12.03 -13.31 -17.41
CA SER A 275 13.14 -12.37 -17.10
C SER A 275 14.52 -13.02 -17.25
N THR A 276 14.65 -14.27 -16.80
CA THR A 276 15.88 -15.06 -16.99
C THR A 276 16.18 -15.27 -18.47
N LEU A 277 15.18 -15.70 -19.25
CA LEU A 277 15.34 -15.95 -20.69
C LEU A 277 15.69 -14.67 -21.46
N GLN A 278 15.05 -13.54 -21.17
CA GLN A 278 15.36 -12.24 -21.76
C GLN A 278 16.78 -11.78 -21.45
N ARG A 279 17.24 -11.99 -20.21
CA ARG A 279 18.62 -11.66 -19.79
C ARG A 279 19.63 -12.50 -20.58
N THR A 280 19.41 -13.81 -20.68
CA THR A 280 20.26 -14.71 -21.47
C THR A 280 20.30 -14.32 -22.95
N GLN A 281 19.16 -13.97 -23.56
CA GLN A 281 19.14 -13.49 -24.95
C GLN A 281 19.95 -12.21 -25.13
N THR A 282 19.81 -11.26 -24.19
CA THR A 282 20.58 -10.00 -24.20
C THR A 282 22.08 -10.24 -24.08
N GLU A 283 22.51 -11.16 -23.21
CA GLU A 283 23.91 -11.55 -23.04
C GLU A 283 24.49 -12.19 -24.31
N ILE A 284 23.75 -13.10 -24.95
CA ILE A 284 24.17 -13.75 -26.20
C ILE A 284 24.32 -12.72 -27.33
N LEU A 285 23.38 -11.78 -27.45
CA LEU A 285 23.45 -10.70 -28.43
C LEU A 285 24.65 -9.78 -28.17
N ALA A 286 24.89 -9.42 -26.90
CA ALA A 286 26.00 -8.58 -26.50
C ALA A 286 27.38 -9.23 -26.73
N ALA A 287 27.46 -10.57 -26.71
CA ALA A 287 28.68 -11.32 -26.97
C ALA A 287 29.07 -11.41 -28.46
N GLY A 288 28.26 -10.84 -29.37
CA GLY A 288 28.52 -10.86 -30.81
C GLY A 288 27.90 -12.07 -31.51
N ALA A 289 26.57 -12.14 -31.52
CA ALA A 289 25.81 -13.22 -32.15
C ALA A 289 25.94 -13.25 -33.68
N THR A 290 25.96 -14.44 -34.28
CA THR A 290 25.89 -14.61 -35.74
C THR A 290 24.47 -14.29 -36.25
N PRO A 291 24.30 -13.94 -37.54
CA PRO A 291 22.97 -13.65 -38.11
C PRO A 291 21.95 -14.77 -37.92
N GLU A 292 22.38 -16.03 -37.95
CA GLU A 292 21.53 -17.20 -37.71
C GLU A 292 21.04 -17.27 -36.26
N VAL A 293 21.91 -16.94 -35.29
CA VAL A 293 21.57 -16.89 -33.86
C VAL A 293 20.62 -15.72 -33.58
N VAL A 294 20.82 -14.56 -34.22
CA VAL A 294 19.90 -13.41 -34.12
C VAL A 294 18.50 -13.79 -34.60
N ALA A 295 18.37 -14.42 -35.77
CA ALA A 295 17.08 -14.86 -36.29
C ALA A 295 16.39 -15.89 -35.37
N ALA A 296 17.15 -16.81 -34.77
CA ALA A 296 16.62 -17.76 -33.79
C ALA A 296 16.12 -17.05 -32.52
N ILE A 297 16.85 -16.04 -32.02
CA ILE A 297 16.45 -15.22 -30.87
C ILE A 297 15.17 -14.42 -31.17
N GLU A 298 15.04 -13.84 -32.36
CA GLU A 298 13.82 -13.12 -32.78
C GLU A 298 12.58 -14.03 -32.79
N SER A 299 12.73 -15.27 -33.30
CA SER A 299 11.67 -16.27 -33.23
C SER A 299 11.33 -16.66 -31.79
N ALA A 300 12.34 -16.83 -30.93
CA ALA A 300 12.12 -17.12 -29.52
C ALA A 300 11.45 -15.96 -28.77
N ALA A 301 11.80 -14.71 -29.10
CA ALA A 301 11.19 -13.51 -28.54
C ALA A 301 9.70 -13.42 -28.85
N THR A 302 9.27 -13.84 -30.04
CA THR A 302 7.84 -13.91 -30.40
C THR A 302 7.08 -14.89 -29.50
N THR A 303 7.68 -16.03 -29.16
CA THR A 303 7.09 -16.98 -28.20
C THR A 303 7.04 -16.40 -26.79
N LEU A 304 8.09 -15.70 -26.35
CA LEU A 304 8.10 -15.03 -25.04
C LEU A 304 7.03 -13.94 -24.95
N ASP A 305 6.79 -13.19 -26.02
CA ASP A 305 5.74 -12.17 -26.09
C ASP A 305 4.34 -12.77 -25.93
N ALA A 306 4.09 -13.94 -26.55
CA ALA A 306 2.84 -14.67 -26.36
C ALA A 306 2.64 -15.13 -24.90
N VAL A 307 3.71 -15.61 -24.26
CA VAL A 307 3.67 -15.97 -22.83
C VAL A 307 3.41 -14.75 -21.96
N LEU A 308 4.12 -13.63 -22.20
CA LEU A 308 3.94 -12.39 -21.46
C LEU A 308 2.54 -11.81 -21.63
N SER A 309 1.98 -11.88 -22.83
CA SER A 309 0.59 -11.49 -23.11
C SER A 309 -0.42 -12.33 -22.32
N SER A 310 -0.21 -13.64 -22.24
CA SER A 310 -1.05 -14.54 -21.44
C SER A 310 -0.98 -14.22 -19.94
N VAL A 311 0.23 -14.01 -19.40
CA VAL A 311 0.42 -13.60 -18.00
C VAL A 311 -0.22 -12.24 -17.74
N THR A 312 -0.04 -11.28 -18.64
CA THR A 312 -0.67 -9.96 -18.55
C THR A 312 -2.20 -10.06 -18.53
N GLY A 313 -2.78 -10.96 -19.32
CA GLY A 313 -4.22 -11.26 -19.30
C GLY A 313 -4.69 -11.83 -17.96
N ARG A 314 -3.88 -12.68 -17.31
CA ARG A 314 -4.15 -13.17 -15.95
C ARG A 314 -4.10 -12.04 -14.93
N VAL A 315 -3.09 -11.18 -14.99
CA VAL A 315 -2.98 -9.99 -14.11
C VAL A 315 -4.19 -9.07 -14.27
N ALA A 316 -4.58 -8.76 -15.51
CA ALA A 316 -5.76 -7.94 -15.79
C ALA A 316 -7.07 -8.57 -15.29
N THR A 317 -7.12 -9.90 -15.20
CA THR A 317 -8.27 -10.61 -14.62
C THR A 317 -8.30 -10.47 -13.10
N LEU A 318 -7.14 -10.56 -12.43
CA LEU A 318 -7.01 -10.29 -10.99
C LEU A 318 -7.36 -8.83 -10.66
N GLU A 319 -6.93 -7.87 -11.46
CA GLU A 319 -7.27 -6.45 -11.28
C GLU A 319 -8.79 -6.21 -11.41
N ARG A 320 -9.44 -6.83 -12.40
CA ARG A 320 -10.91 -6.76 -12.52
C ARG A 320 -11.63 -7.41 -11.34
N TYR A 321 -11.10 -8.51 -10.81
CA TYR A 321 -11.63 -9.10 -9.59
C TYR A 321 -11.49 -8.16 -8.39
N ALA A 322 -10.33 -7.52 -8.23
CA ALA A 322 -10.11 -6.51 -7.18
C ALA A 322 -11.09 -5.33 -7.30
N GLU A 323 -11.32 -4.83 -8.50
CA GLU A 323 -12.32 -3.78 -8.78
C GLU A 323 -13.74 -4.23 -8.38
N SER A 324 -14.10 -5.48 -8.70
CA SER A 324 -15.41 -6.05 -8.30
C SER A 324 -15.55 -6.14 -6.78
N VAL A 325 -14.48 -6.52 -6.07
CA VAL A 325 -14.45 -6.56 -4.60
C VAL A 325 -14.55 -5.14 -4.03
N HIS A 326 -13.92 -4.15 -4.66
CA HIS A 326 -14.06 -2.75 -4.25
C HIS A 326 -15.51 -2.24 -4.38
N GLY A 327 -16.20 -2.59 -5.48
CA GLY A 327 -17.63 -2.30 -5.63
C GLY A 327 -18.50 -2.95 -4.54
N ALA A 328 -18.19 -4.20 -4.19
CA ALA A 328 -18.85 -4.88 -3.07
C ALA A 328 -18.56 -4.19 -1.72
N ASP A 329 -17.33 -3.70 -1.52
CA ASP A 329 -16.94 -2.96 -0.31
C ASP A 329 -17.72 -1.66 -0.14
N HIS A 330 -17.95 -0.93 -1.23
CA HIS A 330 -18.78 0.26 -1.22
C HIS A 330 -20.23 -0.07 -0.83
N ALA A 331 -20.81 -1.11 -1.43
CA ALA A 331 -22.18 -1.55 -1.11
C ALA A 331 -22.31 -2.00 0.35
N PHE A 332 -21.31 -2.75 0.85
CA PHE A 332 -21.27 -3.19 2.25
C PHE A 332 -21.20 -2.00 3.22
N ARG A 333 -20.37 -0.98 2.94
CA ARG A 333 -20.31 0.24 3.75
C ARG A 333 -21.63 1.01 3.76
N ALA A 334 -22.31 1.11 2.62
CA ALA A 334 -23.61 1.76 2.54
C ALA A 334 -24.65 1.02 3.39
N HIS A 335 -24.66 -0.32 3.36
CA HIS A 335 -25.55 -1.13 4.18
C HIS A 335 -25.32 -0.91 5.69
N GLU A 336 -24.05 -0.92 6.12
CA GLU A 336 -23.68 -0.64 7.52
C GLU A 336 -24.11 0.77 7.97
N GLN A 337 -23.98 1.77 7.10
CA GLN A 337 -24.43 3.14 7.40
C GLN A 337 -25.96 3.22 7.56
N ILE A 338 -26.72 2.59 6.66
CA ILE A 338 -28.19 2.55 6.74
C ILE A 338 -28.64 1.83 8.02
N ARG A 339 -27.98 0.72 8.37
CA ARG A 339 -28.25 0.00 9.60
C ARG A 339 -28.00 0.88 10.83
N ALA A 340 -26.84 1.54 10.90
CA ALA A 340 -26.51 2.43 12.00
C ALA A 340 -27.51 3.60 12.15
N LEU A 341 -27.97 4.18 11.03
CA LEU A 341 -29.00 5.21 11.04
C LEU A 341 -30.36 4.67 11.53
N SER A 342 -30.74 3.47 11.11
CA SER A 342 -31.99 2.82 11.54
C SER A 342 -31.98 2.53 13.04
N GLU A 343 -30.85 2.06 13.59
CA GLU A 343 -30.68 1.85 15.04
C GLU A 343 -30.75 3.17 15.84
N GLN A 344 -30.34 4.30 15.24
CA GLN A 344 -30.48 5.62 15.85
C GLN A 344 -31.91 6.18 15.72
N ALA A 345 -32.63 5.87 14.64
CA ALA A 345 -34.02 6.27 14.45
C ALA A 345 -34.91 5.82 15.61
N HIS A 346 -34.72 4.59 16.10
CA HIS A 346 -35.45 4.11 17.28
C HIS A 346 -35.16 4.92 18.56
N LYS A 347 -33.94 5.45 18.73
CA LYS A 347 -33.63 6.34 19.87
C LYS A 347 -34.31 7.69 19.74
N TYR A 348 -34.45 8.21 18.53
CA TYR A 348 -35.23 9.43 18.28
C TYR A 348 -36.73 9.19 18.51
N GLU A 349 -37.26 8.02 18.11
CA GLU A 349 -38.63 7.60 18.42
C GLU A 349 -38.87 7.47 19.93
N ASP A 350 -37.94 6.86 20.68
CA ASP A 350 -38.00 6.74 22.13
C ASP A 350 -37.96 8.11 22.82
N LEU A 351 -37.09 9.02 22.36
CA LEU A 351 -37.02 10.39 22.85
C LEU A 351 -38.29 11.18 22.53
N LEU A 352 -38.86 11.00 21.34
CA LEU A 352 -40.15 11.58 20.95
C LEU A 352 -41.29 11.03 21.81
N ALA A 353 -41.32 9.74 22.09
CA ALA A 353 -42.32 9.13 22.96
C ALA A 353 -42.18 9.60 24.43
N ALA A 354 -40.95 9.82 24.89
CA ALA A 354 -40.67 10.35 26.23
C ALA A 354 -41.06 11.85 26.36
N THR A 355 -40.81 12.67 25.35
CA THR A 355 -41.15 14.11 25.35
C THR A 355 -42.60 14.39 24.96
N ALA A 356 -43.24 13.55 24.14
CA ALA A 356 -44.66 13.64 23.83
C ALA A 356 -45.57 13.38 25.05
N ARG A 357 -45.03 12.79 26.12
CA ARG A 357 -45.71 12.69 27.41
C ARG A 357 -45.68 13.99 28.23
N ASP A 358 -44.74 14.89 27.93
CA ASP A 358 -44.50 16.12 28.69
C ASP A 358 -44.99 17.40 27.98
N ASP A 359 -45.16 17.40 26.64
CA ASP A 359 -45.56 18.60 25.90
C ASP A 359 -47.02 18.56 25.38
N VAL A 360 -47.88 19.32 26.07
CA VAL A 360 -49.18 19.81 25.56
C VAL A 360 -48.91 20.85 24.44
N ALA A 361 -48.40 20.41 23.29
CA ALA A 361 -48.10 21.26 22.12
C ALA A 361 -48.64 20.69 20.79
N ILE A 362 -49.79 20.00 20.86
CA ILE A 362 -50.49 19.35 19.74
C ILE A 362 -50.73 20.28 18.51
N PRO A 363 -51.08 21.58 18.65
CA PRO A 363 -51.43 22.39 17.47
C PRO A 363 -50.26 22.72 16.53
N THR A 364 -49.02 22.72 17.04
CA THR A 364 -47.83 23.08 16.23
C THR A 364 -47.31 21.88 15.44
N ILE A 365 -47.47 20.66 15.98
CA ILE A 365 -47.03 19.41 15.34
C ILE A 365 -47.97 19.02 14.19
N GLU A 366 -49.28 19.27 14.29
CA GLU A 366 -50.21 19.07 13.18
C GLU A 366 -49.86 19.98 11.99
N ARG A 367 -49.47 21.23 12.26
CA ARG A 367 -49.05 22.18 11.22
C ARG A 367 -47.74 21.75 10.54
N LEU A 368 -46.75 21.28 11.30
CA LEU A 368 -45.48 20.78 10.75
C LEU A 368 -45.63 19.45 10.01
N SER A 369 -46.50 18.55 10.48
CA SER A 369 -46.81 17.29 9.79
C SER A 369 -47.56 17.52 8.47
N GLY A 370 -48.45 18.52 8.43
CA GLY A 370 -49.06 18.98 7.18
C GLY A 370 -48.01 19.48 6.17
N GLN A 371 -46.99 20.21 6.64
CA GLN A 371 -45.89 20.69 5.78
C GLN A 371 -44.95 19.57 5.31
N ALA A 372 -44.66 18.59 6.17
CA ALA A 372 -43.83 17.44 5.80
C ALA A 372 -44.53 16.51 4.80
N THR A 373 -45.85 16.34 4.92
CA THR A 373 -46.66 15.58 3.96
C THR A 373 -46.67 16.26 2.60
N ALA A 374 -46.86 17.58 2.57
CA ALA A 374 -46.78 18.37 1.35
C ALA A 374 -45.38 18.30 0.69
N LEU A 375 -44.30 18.35 1.48
CA LEU A 375 -42.93 18.23 0.95
C LEU A 375 -42.65 16.83 0.37
N ARG A 376 -43.16 15.78 1.03
CA ARG A 376 -43.01 14.40 0.57
C ARG A 376 -43.80 14.13 -0.71
N GLU A 377 -44.95 14.78 -0.87
CA GLU A 377 -45.75 14.74 -2.09
C GLU A 377 -45.02 15.42 -3.26
N VAL A 378 -44.42 16.60 -3.03
CA VAL A 378 -43.59 17.31 -4.02
C VAL A 378 -42.33 16.51 -4.40
N LEU A 379 -41.67 15.86 -3.43
CA LEU A 379 -40.51 15.00 -3.71
C LEU A 379 -40.89 13.76 -4.51
N ASN A 380 -41.99 13.10 -4.17
CA ASN A 380 -42.48 11.95 -4.93
C ASN A 380 -42.89 12.37 -6.35
N GLU A 381 -43.53 13.53 -6.53
CA GLU A 381 -43.85 14.09 -7.85
C GLU A 381 -42.59 14.36 -8.68
N SER A 382 -41.52 14.87 -8.03
CA SER A 382 -40.23 15.10 -8.68
C SER A 382 -39.55 13.79 -9.12
N LEU A 383 -39.60 12.74 -8.27
CA LEU A 383 -39.05 11.42 -8.57
C LEU A 383 -39.83 10.70 -9.67
N ASP A 384 -41.15 10.86 -9.70
CA ASP A 384 -42.01 10.28 -10.74
C ASP A 384 -41.81 10.98 -12.10
N THR A 385 -41.47 12.27 -12.07
CA THR A 385 -41.09 13.04 -13.27
C THR A 385 -39.74 12.59 -13.83
N VAL A 386 -38.76 12.34 -12.94
CA VAL A 386 -37.46 11.76 -13.32
C VAL A 386 -37.59 10.32 -13.81
N GLY A 387 -38.46 9.52 -13.19
CA GLY A 387 -38.79 8.16 -13.64
C GLY A 387 -39.42 8.13 -15.03
N ARG A 388 -40.33 9.07 -15.33
CA ARG A 388 -40.95 9.21 -16.66
C ARG A 388 -39.94 9.66 -17.73
N LEU A 389 -39.02 10.57 -17.41
CA LEU A 389 -37.90 10.95 -18.29
C LEU A 389 -36.91 9.79 -18.52
N GLY A 390 -36.62 9.01 -17.49
CA GLY A 390 -35.80 7.80 -17.59
C GLY A 390 -36.44 6.69 -18.43
N SER A 391 -37.78 6.58 -18.40
CA SER A 391 -38.52 5.63 -19.24
C SER A 391 -38.61 6.05 -20.71
N HIS A 392 -38.65 7.35 -21.02
CA HIS A 392 -38.58 7.86 -22.40
C HIS A 392 -37.19 7.68 -23.03
N LEU A 393 -36.13 7.59 -22.23
CA LEU A 393 -34.78 7.25 -22.68
C LEU A 393 -34.53 5.73 -22.73
N ARG A 394 -35.51 4.90 -22.34
CA ARG A 394 -35.44 3.44 -22.35
C ARG A 394 -36.61 2.84 -23.16
N GLY A 395 -36.61 3.11 -24.47
CA GLY A 395 -37.14 2.20 -25.49
C GLY A 395 -37.76 2.87 -26.74
N PRO A 396 -37.80 2.22 -27.91
CA PRO A 396 -37.18 0.94 -28.29
C PRO A 396 -36.07 1.12 -29.36
N HIS A 397 -35.02 0.30 -29.26
CA HIS A 397 -34.29 -0.10 -30.45
C HIS A 397 -35.24 -0.95 -31.32
N SER A 398 -35.55 -0.45 -32.51
CA SER A 398 -35.86 -1.24 -33.70
C SER A 398 -34.78 -0.94 -34.72
#